data_AF-A0A2E5V576-F1
#
_entry.id   AF-A0A2E5V576-F1
#
_cell.length_a   1.000
_cell.length_b   1.000
_cell.length_c   1.000
_cell.angle_alpha   90.00
_cell.angle_beta   90.00
_cell.angle_gamma   90.00
#
_symmetry.space_group_name_H-M   'P 1'
#
loop_
_entity.id
_entity.type
_entity.pdbx_description
1 polymer ?
#
loop_
_entity_poly.entity_id
_entity_poly.type
_entity_poly.pdbx_seq_one_letter_code
_entity_poly.pdbx_strand_id
1 'polypeptide(L)' 'MAVTALEPPETIEVEALTVACDGGGGALGHPRVFLTLIDGKAECGYCGRMYLLKPGSKIAGGH' A
#
# COMPACT_ATOMS: atom_id res chain seq x y z
N MET A 1 -14.79 21.92 -15.92
CA MET A 1 -13.39 21.67 -15.51
C MET A 1 -13.36 21.64 -13.99
N ALA A 2 -13.64 20.49 -13.38
CA ALA A 2 -13.57 20.33 -11.93
C ALA A 2 -12.72 19.09 -11.64
N VAL A 3 -11.42 19.22 -11.81
CA VAL A 3 -10.47 18.36 -11.10
C VAL A 3 -10.43 18.86 -9.66
N THR A 4 -11.52 18.63 -8.93
CA THR A 4 -11.44 18.70 -7.47
C THR A 4 -10.39 17.66 -7.11
N ALA A 5 -9.29 18.11 -6.52
CA ALA A 5 -8.18 17.26 -6.17
C ALA A 5 -8.75 16.08 -5.39
N LEU A 6 -8.70 14.91 -6.02
CA LEU A 6 -9.03 13.64 -5.41
C LEU A 6 -8.27 13.60 -4.09
N GLU A 7 -9.00 13.35 -3.03
CA GLU A 7 -8.52 13.11 -1.68
C GLU A 7 -7.19 12.35 -1.77
N PRO A 8 -6.14 12.78 -1.05
CA PRO A 8 -4.85 12.11 -1.14
C PRO A 8 -5.07 10.61 -0.92
N PRO A 9 -4.49 9.74 -1.78
CA PRO A 9 -4.69 8.31 -1.67
C PRO A 9 -4.36 7.90 -0.23
N GLU A 10 -5.27 7.14 0.40
CA GLU A 10 -5.07 6.62 1.76
C GLU A 10 -3.67 6.01 1.85
N THR A 11 -2.79 6.69 2.56
CA THR A 11 -1.37 6.35 2.63
C THR A 11 -1.12 5.55 3.90
N ILE A 12 -0.65 4.32 3.76
CA ILE A 12 -0.45 3.36 4.84
C ILE A 12 1.05 3.14 5.03
N GLU A 13 1.55 3.50 6.20
CA GLU A 13 2.94 3.24 6.55
C GLU A 13 3.15 1.80 6.99
N VAL A 14 4.10 1.11 6.36
CA VAL A 14 4.41 -0.30 6.59
C VAL A 14 5.86 -0.49 6.98
N GLU A 15 6.13 -1.62 7.61
CA GLU A 15 7.45 -1.94 8.17
C GLU A 15 8.17 -3.01 7.34
N ALA A 16 7.55 -3.47 6.25
CA ALA A 16 8.03 -4.54 5.40
C ALA A 16 8.02 -4.10 3.93
N LEU A 17 8.96 -4.64 3.14
CA LEU A 17 8.96 -4.47 1.69
C LEU A 17 7.82 -5.23 1.00
N THR A 18 7.23 -6.23 1.65
CA THR A 18 6.10 -6.97 1.10
C THR A 18 4.89 -6.79 2.00
N VAL A 19 3.81 -6.28 1.43
CA VAL A 19 2.56 -5.97 2.14
C VAL A 19 1.44 -6.82 1.56
N ALA A 20 0.71 -7.51 2.43
CA ALA A 20 -0.55 -8.14 2.04
C ALA A 20 -1.67 -7.10 2.14
N CYS A 21 -2.30 -6.79 1.01
CA CYS A 21 -3.49 -5.96 0.97
C CYS A 21 -4.72 -6.87 0.77
N ASP A 22 -5.62 -6.91 1.73
CA ASP A 22 -6.89 -7.65 1.71
C ASP A 22 -8.11 -6.77 1.42
N GLY A 23 -7.90 -5.52 1.01
CA GLY A 23 -8.98 -4.59 0.71
C GLY A 23 -9.76 -4.06 1.91
N GLY A 24 -9.27 -4.28 3.15
CA GLY A 24 -9.90 -3.76 4.36
C GLY A 24 -11.06 -4.62 4.89
N GLY A 25 -11.13 -5.90 4.50
CA GLY A 25 -12.08 -6.88 5.05
C GLY A 25 -13.58 -6.66 4.77
N GLY A 26 -13.94 -5.66 3.97
CA GLY A 26 -15.33 -5.34 3.62
C GLY A 26 -15.83 -6.02 2.34
N ALA A 27 -17.15 -6.01 2.13
CA ALA A 27 -17.80 -6.57 0.92
C ALA A 27 -17.40 -5.86 -0.40
N LEU A 28 -16.80 -4.66 -0.31
CA LEU A 28 -16.26 -3.89 -1.44
C LEU A 28 -14.73 -3.99 -1.56
N GLY A 29 -14.08 -4.83 -0.76
CA GLY A 29 -12.65 -5.09 -0.85
C GLY A 29 -12.29 -5.99 -2.05
N HIS A 30 -10.99 -6.21 -2.25
CA HIS A 30 -10.46 -7.14 -3.25
C HIS A 30 -9.83 -8.37 -2.56
N PRO A 31 -9.61 -9.48 -3.30
CA PRO A 31 -8.87 -10.63 -2.77
C PRO A 31 -7.50 -10.23 -2.23
N ARG A 32 -6.99 -10.99 -1.25
CA ARG A 32 -5.64 -10.77 -0.71
C ARG A 32 -4.60 -10.79 -1.84
N VAL A 33 -3.93 -9.67 -2.04
CA VAL A 33 -2.78 -9.53 -2.95
C VAL A 33 -1.54 -9.14 -2.17
N PHE A 34 -0.37 -9.54 -2.67
CA PHE A 34 0.91 -9.17 -2.10
C PHE A 34 1.55 -8.09 -2.96
N LEU A 35 1.73 -6.91 -2.38
CA LEU A 35 2.37 -5.76 -3.01
C LEU A 35 3.81 -5.71 -2.55
N THR A 36 4.74 -5.52 -3.48
CA THR A 36 6.15 -5.31 -3.16
C THR A 36 6.48 -3.83 -3.31
N LEU A 37 7.02 -3.23 -2.26
CA LEU A 37 7.44 -1.84 -2.23
C LEU A 37 8.71 -1.68 -3.05
N ILE A 38 8.64 -0.88 -4.10
CA ILE A 38 9.76 -0.50 -4.94
C ILE A 38 10.18 0.91 -4.51
N ASP A 39 11.45 1.09 -4.14
CA ASP A 39 11.95 2.33 -3.54
C ASP A 39 11.19 2.75 -2.26
N GLY A 40 10.70 1.78 -1.50
CA GLY A 40 9.96 2.03 -0.26
C GLY A 40 8.53 2.52 -0.47
N LYS A 41 7.95 2.35 -1.67
CA LYS A 41 6.56 2.67 -1.96
C LYS A 41 5.88 1.60 -2.82
N ALA A 42 4.58 1.37 -2.60
CA ALA A 42 3.74 0.52 -3.45
C ALA A 42 2.33 1.11 -3.54
N GLU A 43 1.62 0.84 -4.63
CA GLU A 43 0.22 1.24 -4.79
C GLU A 43 -0.64 -0.01 -4.99
N CYS A 44 -1.77 -0.08 -4.29
CA CYS A 44 -2.77 -1.11 -4.57
C CYS A 44 -3.68 -0.65 -5.71
N GLY A 45 -3.58 -1.30 -6.87
CA GLY A 45 -4.43 -0.99 -8.04
C GLY A 45 -5.93 -1.26 -7.84
N TYR A 46 -6.33 -1.88 -6.74
CA TYR A 46 -7.74 -2.11 -6.40
C TYR A 46 -8.29 -1.06 -5.43
N CYS A 47 -7.61 -0.83 -4.31
CA CYS A 47 -8.03 0.14 -3.30
C CYS A 47 -7.62 1.58 -3.61
N GLY A 48 -6.64 1.80 -4.48
CA GLY A 48 -5.99 3.11 -4.65
C GLY A 48 -5.17 3.55 -3.42
N ARG A 49 -4.87 2.63 -2.50
CA ARG A 49 -4.08 2.89 -1.29
C ARG A 49 -2.59 2.89 -1.60
N MET A 50 -1.87 3.84 -1.02
CA MET A 50 -0.42 3.96 -1.19
C MET A 50 0.30 3.44 0.06
N TYR A 51 1.15 2.44 -0.09
CA TYR A 51 1.95 1.88 1.01
C TYR A 51 3.33 2.51 1.01
N LEU A 52 3.77 3.05 2.14
CA LEU A 52 5.08 3.67 2.32
C LEU A 52 5.88 2.92 3.38
N LEU A 53 7.14 2.64 3.10
CA LEU A 53 8.03 2.01 4.07
C LEU A 53 8.43 3.04 5.13
N LYS A 54 8.23 2.72 6.41
CA LYS A 54 8.65 3.59 7.50
C LYS A 54 10.17 3.74 7.51
N PRO A 55 10.70 4.97 7.68
CA PRO A 55 12.13 5.20 7.81
C PRO A 55 12.66 4.47 9.05
N GLY A 56 13.64 3.58 8.84
CA GLY A 56 14.22 2.75 9.91
C GLY A 56 13.64 1.34 10.03
N SER A 57 12.69 0.96 9.16
CA SER A 57 12.22 -0.42 9.08
C SER A 57 13.37 -1.34 8.70
N LYS A 58 13.65 -2.33 9.55
CA LYS A 58 14.64 -3.37 9.26
C LYS A 58 14.09 -4.24 8.15
N ILE A 59 14.49 -3.94 6.92
CA ILE A 59 14.23 -4.79 5.78
C ILE A 59 15.02 -6.07 6.01
N ALA A 60 14.40 -7.06 6.66
CA ALA A 60 14.90 -8.41 6.70
C ALA A 60 14.73 -9.01 5.30
N GLY A 61 15.59 -8.57 4.37
CA GLY A 61 15.80 -9.25 3.11
C GLY A 61 16.36 -10.63 3.44
N GLY A 62 15.48 -11.63 3.40
CA GLY A 62 15.84 -13.02 3.63
C GLY A 62 16.90 -13.48 2.63
N HIS A 63 17.88 -14.20 3.15
CA HIS A 63 19.01 -14.85 2.49
C HIS A 63 18.63 -15.75 1.31
#